data_AF-A0A357BSG4-F1
#
_entry.id   AF-A0A357BSG4-F1
#
_cell.length_a   1.000
_cell.length_b   1.000
_cell.length_c   1.000
_cell.angle_alpha   90.00
_cell.angle_beta   90.00
_cell.angle_gamma   90.00
#
_symmetry.space_group_name_H-M   'P 1'
#
loop_
_entity.id
_entity.type
_entity.pdbx_description
1 polymer ?
#
loop_
_entity_poly.entity_id
_entity_poly.type
_entity_poly.pdbx_seq_one_letter_code
_entity_poly.pdbx_strand_id
1 'polypeptide(L)'
;MKTTKKVVSLFSLIVAVMFAASTFATEAGEIRGQLVSLDSQQSSITVKAEVLGISGPEKKDVSFNLQSDAKWTVCLNGQCAEKTGIEGFRLVNEYATFEAYGISPKGCNVTLYQSGSSITGVRVNIC
;
A
#
# COMPACT_ATOMS: atom_id res chain seq x y z
N MET A 1 36.64 28.90 -50.11
CA MET A 1 36.84 28.36 -48.75
C MET A 1 35.56 28.57 -47.96
N LYS A 2 34.89 27.47 -47.62
CA LYS A 2 33.83 27.22 -46.63
C LYS A 2 32.71 28.27 -46.38
N THR A 3 31.56 27.93 -46.95
CA THR A 3 30.21 28.06 -46.40
C THR A 3 30.14 27.81 -44.89
N THR A 4 29.57 28.73 -44.13
CA THR A 4 29.13 28.47 -42.75
C THR A 4 27.62 28.67 -42.69
N LYS A 5 26.90 27.54 -42.81
CA LYS A 5 25.46 27.44 -42.57
C LYS A 5 25.19 27.85 -41.11
N LYS A 6 24.25 28.77 -40.91
CA LYS A 6 23.67 29.06 -39.58
C LYS A 6 22.94 27.79 -39.13
N VAL A 7 23.58 26.98 -38.31
CA VAL A 7 22.92 25.91 -37.57
C VAL A 7 22.13 26.61 -36.48
N VAL A 8 20.83 26.78 -36.73
CA VAL A 8 19.87 27.15 -35.69
C VAL A 8 19.88 25.99 -34.69
N SER A 9 20.58 26.21 -33.58
CA SER A 9 20.67 25.26 -32.48
C SER A 9 19.27 25.08 -31.89
N LEU A 10 18.66 23.95 -32.24
CA LEU A 10 17.37 23.47 -31.76
C LEU A 10 17.53 22.94 -30.32
N PHE A 11 17.93 23.80 -29.38
CA PHE A 11 18.20 23.40 -27.98
C PHE A 11 17.51 24.28 -26.93
N SER A 12 16.51 25.06 -27.32
CA SER A 12 15.75 25.92 -26.42
C SER A 12 14.27 25.53 -26.42
N LEU A 13 13.97 24.32 -25.94
CA LEU A 13 12.63 24.00 -25.44
C LEU A 13 12.62 22.81 -24.47
N ILE A 14 13.45 22.86 -23.42
CA ILE A 14 13.13 22.09 -22.20
C ILE A 14 12.15 22.96 -21.42
N VAL A 15 10.86 22.81 -21.75
CA VAL A 15 9.80 23.27 -20.86
C VAL A 15 10.00 22.49 -19.58
N ALA A 16 10.48 23.19 -18.55
CA ALA A 16 10.42 22.75 -17.18
C ALA A 16 8.96 22.43 -16.87
N VAL A 17 8.60 21.14 -16.92
CA VAL A 17 7.36 20.64 -16.33
C VAL A 17 7.58 20.60 -14.82
N MET A 18 7.71 21.80 -14.24
CA MET A 18 7.41 22.05 -12.84
C MET A 18 5.94 22.43 -12.79
N PHE A 19 5.08 21.43 -12.87
CA PHE A 19 3.77 21.54 -12.24
C PHE A 19 3.83 20.76 -10.95
N ALA A 20 4.03 21.55 -9.89
CA ALA A 20 3.78 21.19 -8.53
C ALA A 20 2.38 20.59 -8.39
N ALA A 21 2.32 19.30 -8.08
CA ALA A 21 1.32 18.77 -7.18
C ALA A 21 2.00 18.48 -5.84
N SER A 22 2.70 19.48 -5.29
CA SER A 22 3.11 19.49 -3.88
C SER A 22 1.90 19.87 -3.03
N THR A 23 1.01 18.90 -2.80
CA THR A 23 0.01 18.97 -1.71
C THR A 23 -0.15 17.62 -1.03
N PHE A 24 0.96 17.00 -0.59
CA PHE A 24 0.88 15.96 0.43
C PHE A 24 1.90 16.24 1.52
N ALA A 25 1.72 17.39 2.19
CA ALA A 25 2.29 17.57 3.51
C ALA A 25 1.20 17.15 4.52
N THR A 26 1.50 16.08 5.26
CA THR A 26 0.87 15.61 6.51
C THR A 26 -0.58 15.15 6.49
N GLU A 27 -0.92 14.03 5.86
CA GLU A 27 -2.08 13.23 6.28
C GLU A 27 -1.73 11.75 6.17
N ALA A 28 -1.82 11.02 7.29
CA ALA A 28 -1.76 9.58 7.24
C ALA A 28 -2.99 9.08 6.46
N GLY A 29 -2.78 8.52 5.27
CA GLY A 29 -3.87 8.02 4.44
C GLY A 29 -4.39 6.69 4.99
N GLU A 30 -5.71 6.53 5.06
CA GLU A 30 -6.34 5.22 5.32
C GLU A 30 -6.71 4.54 3.99
N ILE A 31 -6.21 3.33 3.77
CA ILE A 31 -6.64 2.46 2.68
C ILE A 31 -7.50 1.35 3.28
N ARG A 32 -8.73 1.18 2.79
CA ARG A 32 -9.63 0.12 3.25
C ARG A 32 -9.83 -0.91 2.14
N GLY A 33 -9.86 -2.18 2.50
CA GLY A 33 -10.07 -3.26 1.55
C GLY A 33 -10.27 -4.59 2.24
N GLN A 34 -10.15 -5.66 1.45
CA GLN A 34 -10.17 -7.03 1.94
C GLN A 34 -8.77 -7.64 1.85
N LEU A 35 -8.34 -8.34 2.89
CA LEU A 35 -7.03 -8.99 2.89
C LEU A 35 -7.01 -10.14 1.86
N VAL A 36 -6.02 -10.15 0.98
CA VAL A 36 -5.84 -11.21 -0.03
C VAL A 36 -4.68 -12.11 0.35
N SER A 37 -3.54 -11.52 0.65
CA SER A 37 -2.32 -12.25 1.03
C SER A 37 -1.35 -11.38 1.83
N LEU A 38 -0.44 -12.06 2.52
CA LEU A 38 0.69 -11.49 3.26
C LEU A 38 1.97 -12.20 2.82
N ASP A 39 3.04 -11.44 2.60
CA ASP A 39 4.37 -11.97 2.33
C ASP A 39 5.37 -11.37 3.33
N SER A 40 5.75 -12.18 4.31
CA SER A 40 6.72 -11.79 5.34
C SER A 40 8.16 -11.69 4.81
N GLN A 41 8.50 -12.40 3.74
CA GLN A 41 9.84 -12.32 3.13
C GLN A 41 10.03 -11.02 2.37
N GLN A 42 8.97 -10.56 1.69
CA GLN A 42 8.96 -9.30 0.95
C GLN A 42 8.48 -8.11 1.79
N SER A 43 8.06 -8.34 3.03
CA SER A 43 7.44 -7.34 3.90
C SER A 43 6.28 -6.60 3.21
N SER A 44 5.37 -7.37 2.59
CA SER A 44 4.28 -6.82 1.79
C SER A 44 2.91 -7.40 2.14
N ILE A 45 1.88 -6.63 1.83
CA ILE A 45 0.46 -6.98 2.01
C ILE A 45 -0.30 -6.74 0.72
N THR A 46 -1.07 -7.73 0.27
CA THR A 46 -1.98 -7.56 -0.86
C THR A 46 -3.41 -7.40 -0.35
N VAL A 47 -4.07 -6.34 -0.78
CA VAL A 47 -5.45 -6.04 -0.44
C VAL A 47 -6.30 -5.86 -1.70
N LYS A 48 -7.54 -6.33 -1.65
CA LYS A 48 -8.55 -6.03 -2.65
C LYS A 48 -9.20 -4.70 -2.27
N ALA A 49 -8.81 -3.64 -2.95
CA ALA A 49 -9.25 -2.27 -2.70
C ALA A 49 -9.99 -1.71 -3.91
N GLU A 50 -10.86 -0.73 -3.68
CA GLU A 50 -11.50 0.02 -4.74
C GLU A 50 -10.52 1.08 -5.27
N VAL A 51 -10.31 1.09 -6.58
CA VAL A 51 -9.45 2.05 -7.28
C VAL A 51 -10.24 2.72 -8.40
N LEU A 52 -9.90 3.95 -8.73
CA LEU A 52 -10.54 4.68 -9.83
C LEU A 52 -9.96 4.19 -11.16
N GLY A 53 -10.73 3.39 -11.90
CA GLY A 53 -10.44 2.98 -13.27
C GLY A 53 -10.93 4.00 -14.30
N ILE A 54 -10.55 3.79 -15.56
CA ILE A 54 -10.90 4.67 -16.69
C ILE A 54 -12.42 4.75 -16.90
N SER A 55 -13.15 3.67 -16.58
CA SER A 55 -14.60 3.54 -16.70
C SER A 55 -15.36 3.71 -15.38
N GLY A 56 -14.67 4.10 -14.29
CA GLY A 56 -15.25 4.22 -12.95
C GLY A 56 -14.55 3.35 -11.90
N PRO A 57 -15.06 3.31 -10.65
CA PRO A 57 -14.47 2.55 -9.56
C PRO A 57 -14.47 1.05 -9.86
N GLU A 58 -13.33 0.40 -9.66
CA GLU A 58 -13.14 -1.04 -9.84
C GLU A 58 -12.39 -1.64 -8.63
N LYS A 59 -12.68 -2.90 -8.30
CA LYS A 59 -11.94 -3.61 -7.25
C LYS A 59 -10.72 -4.28 -7.86
N LYS A 60 -9.54 -3.95 -7.35
CA LYS A 60 -8.27 -4.55 -7.78
C LYS A 60 -7.48 -5.06 -6.59
N ASP A 61 -6.71 -6.11 -6.83
CA ASP A 61 -5.71 -6.59 -5.90
C ASP A 61 -4.48 -5.67 -6.01
N VAL A 62 -4.17 -4.97 -4.92
CA VAL A 62 -3.08 -4.00 -4.86
C VAL A 62 -2.11 -4.45 -3.77
N SER A 63 -0.83 -4.55 -4.11
CA SER A 63 0.23 -4.91 -3.17
C SER A 63 0.92 -3.66 -2.64
N PHE A 64 1.13 -3.62 -1.33
CA PHE A 64 1.77 -2.53 -0.62
C PHE A 64 2.97 -3.03 0.19
N ASN A 65 4.05 -2.27 0.14
CA ASN A 65 5.21 -2.51 0.99
C ASN A 65 4.99 -1.89 2.37
N LEU A 66 5.32 -2.67 3.40
CA LEU A 66 5.22 -2.30 4.80
C LEU A 66 6.58 -1.76 5.28
N GLN A 67 6.54 -0.75 6.15
CA GLN A 67 7.74 -0.35 6.88
C GLN A 67 8.17 -1.49 7.83
N SER A 68 9.47 -1.60 8.08
CA SER A 68 10.04 -2.64 8.92
C SER A 68 9.52 -2.64 10.36
N ASP A 69 9.06 -1.50 10.84
CA ASP A 69 8.48 -1.27 12.16
C ASP A 69 6.97 -0.98 12.13
N ALA A 70 6.29 -1.29 11.00
CA ALA A 70 4.87 -1.06 10.85
C ALA A 70 4.07 -1.62 12.04
N LYS A 71 3.11 -0.84 12.54
CA LYS A 71 2.25 -1.22 13.66
C LYS A 71 1.13 -2.13 13.19
N TRP A 72 0.93 -3.25 13.87
CA TRP A 72 -0.12 -4.21 13.56
C TRP A 72 -1.14 -4.24 14.67
N THR A 73 -2.41 -4.18 14.31
CA THR A 73 -3.55 -4.45 15.19
C THR A 73 -4.37 -5.57 14.56
N VAL A 74 -4.45 -6.73 15.20
CA VAL A 74 -5.25 -7.87 14.71
C VAL A 74 -6.37 -8.11 15.69
N CYS A 75 -7.61 -7.99 15.23
CA CYS A 75 -8.80 -8.13 16.06
C CYS A 75 -9.60 -9.37 15.68
N LEU A 76 -10.06 -10.14 16.67
CA LEU A 76 -10.99 -11.27 16.52
C LEU A 76 -12.11 -11.09 17.55
N ASN A 77 -13.37 -11.06 17.09
CA ASN A 77 -14.54 -10.90 17.97
C ASN A 77 -14.44 -9.73 18.97
N GLY A 78 -13.86 -8.60 18.52
CA GLY A 78 -13.67 -7.39 19.34
C GLY A 78 -12.47 -7.42 20.29
N GLN A 79 -11.75 -8.54 20.38
CA GLN A 79 -10.48 -8.62 21.12
C GLN A 79 -9.33 -8.36 20.15
N CYS A 80 -8.46 -7.40 20.47
CA CYS A 80 -7.36 -7.01 19.60
C CYS A 80 -6.00 -7.30 20.25
N ALA A 81 -5.07 -7.78 19.44
CA ALA A 81 -3.67 -7.93 19.78
C ALA A 81 -2.82 -6.97 18.93
N GLU A 82 -1.77 -6.42 19.53
CA GLU A 82 -0.89 -5.46 18.87
C GLU A 82 0.55 -5.96 18.81
N LYS A 83 1.19 -5.76 17.64
CA LYS A 83 2.60 -6.09 17.37
C LYS A 83 3.22 -5.06 16.45
N THR A 84 4.53 -5.13 16.27
CA THR A 84 5.27 -4.28 15.34
C THR A 84 6.16 -5.12 14.44
N GLY A 85 6.40 -4.61 13.23
CA GLY A 85 7.30 -5.21 12.26
C GLY A 85 6.93 -6.65 11.90
N ILE A 86 7.93 -7.53 11.84
CA ILE A 86 7.78 -8.91 11.38
C ILE A 86 6.81 -9.74 12.25
N GLU A 87 6.70 -9.43 13.54
CA GLU A 87 5.82 -10.14 14.47
C GLU A 87 4.33 -9.94 14.13
N GLY A 88 3.99 -8.89 13.39
CA GLY A 88 2.64 -8.69 12.89
C GLY A 88 2.18 -9.74 11.89
N PHE A 89 3.07 -10.17 11.00
CA PHE A 89 2.79 -11.28 10.08
C PHE A 89 2.56 -12.57 10.85
N ARG A 90 3.38 -12.83 11.86
CA ARG A 90 3.20 -13.99 12.74
C ARG A 90 1.87 -13.94 13.46
N LEU A 91 1.48 -12.77 13.98
CA LEU A 91 0.20 -12.59 14.66
C LEU A 91 -0.99 -12.92 13.75
N VAL A 92 -1.02 -12.41 12.51
CA VAL A 92 -2.09 -12.76 11.56
C VAL A 92 -2.09 -14.25 11.23
N ASN A 93 -0.92 -14.86 11.05
CA ASN A 93 -0.80 -16.28 10.75
C ASN A 93 -1.16 -17.20 11.93
N GLU A 94 -0.92 -16.77 13.18
CA GLU A 94 -1.35 -17.47 14.39
C GLU A 94 -2.88 -17.52 14.49
N TYR A 95 -3.57 -16.45 14.08
CA TYR A 95 -5.02 -16.49 13.92
C TYR A 95 -5.45 -17.28 12.66
N ALA A 96 -4.63 -17.30 11.60
CA ALA A 96 -4.85 -18.15 10.42
C ALA A 96 -4.65 -19.65 10.71
N THR A 97 -3.99 -20.03 11.80
CA THR A 97 -3.85 -21.45 12.17
C THR A 97 -5.20 -22.06 12.57
N PHE A 98 -6.22 -21.21 12.80
CA PHE A 98 -7.61 -21.62 12.94
C PHE A 98 -8.34 -21.85 11.60
N GLU A 99 -7.65 -21.83 10.45
CA GLU A 99 -8.23 -22.17 9.14
C GLU A 99 -8.82 -23.58 9.14
N ALA A 100 -8.22 -24.52 9.87
CA ALA A 100 -8.78 -25.87 10.08
C ALA A 100 -10.14 -25.86 10.83
N TYR A 101 -10.43 -24.78 11.55
CA TYR A 101 -11.69 -24.53 12.25
C TYR A 101 -12.58 -23.52 11.50
N GLY A 102 -12.25 -23.20 10.24
CA GLY A 102 -13.06 -22.35 9.36
C GLY A 102 -12.80 -20.85 9.48
N ILE A 103 -11.78 -20.41 10.22
CA ILE A 103 -11.43 -18.98 10.39
C ILE A 103 -10.25 -18.65 9.48
N SER A 104 -10.44 -17.82 8.46
CA SER A 104 -9.36 -17.39 7.57
C SER A 104 -9.27 -15.87 7.52
N PRO A 105 -8.08 -15.28 7.68
CA PRO A 105 -7.91 -13.84 7.55
C PRO A 105 -8.20 -13.32 6.12
N LYS A 106 -8.20 -14.20 5.11
CA LYS A 106 -8.46 -13.82 3.72
C LYS A 106 -9.92 -13.43 3.52
N GLY A 107 -10.14 -12.34 2.80
CA GLY A 107 -11.46 -11.76 2.57
C GLY A 107 -11.94 -10.85 3.70
N CYS A 108 -11.28 -10.89 4.87
CA CYS A 108 -11.63 -10.05 5.99
C CYS A 108 -11.19 -8.60 5.82
N ASN A 109 -11.87 -7.71 6.53
CA ASN A 109 -11.65 -6.27 6.41
C ASN A 109 -10.28 -5.89 6.96
N VAL A 110 -9.51 -5.19 6.14
CA VAL A 110 -8.22 -4.62 6.49
C VAL A 110 -8.20 -3.11 6.27
N THR A 111 -7.54 -2.40 7.17
CA THR A 111 -7.23 -0.97 7.05
C THR A 111 -5.72 -0.80 7.09
N LEU A 112 -5.15 -0.15 6.08
CA LEU A 112 -3.74 0.21 6.04
C LEU A 112 -3.60 1.70 6.36
N TYR A 113 -2.60 2.01 7.18
CA TYR A 113 -2.22 3.37 7.51
C TYR A 113 -0.96 3.72 6.73
N GLN A 114 -1.04 4.73 5.87
CA GLN A 114 0.03 5.14 4.99
C GLN A 114 0.59 6.49 5.41
N SER A 115 1.92 6.63 5.43
CA SER A 115 2.59 7.93 5.56
C SER A 115 3.54 8.11 4.39
N GLY A 116 3.30 9.14 3.56
CA GLY A 116 4.03 9.31 2.30
C GLY A 116 3.74 8.13 1.36
N SER A 117 4.77 7.40 0.95
CA SER A 117 4.66 6.23 0.05
C SER A 117 4.70 4.88 0.76
N SER A 118 4.76 4.86 2.10
CA SER A 118 4.96 3.63 2.87
C SER A 118 3.81 3.35 3.83
N ILE A 119 3.50 2.06 4.03
CA ILE A 119 2.52 1.65 5.03
C ILE A 119 3.20 1.56 6.40
N THR A 120 2.73 2.39 7.33
CA THR A 120 3.21 2.50 8.71
C THR A 120 2.38 1.67 9.68
N GLY A 121 1.21 1.19 9.25
CA GLY A 121 0.41 0.30 10.08
C GLY A 121 -0.65 -0.49 9.33
N VAL A 122 -1.09 -1.57 9.95
CA VAL A 122 -2.07 -2.53 9.43
C VAL A 122 -3.05 -2.87 10.54
N ARG A 123 -4.34 -2.75 10.27
CA ARG A 123 -5.40 -3.29 11.12
C ARG A 123 -6.16 -4.38 10.37
N VAL A 124 -6.13 -5.61 10.86
CA VAL A 124 -6.89 -6.74 10.32
C VAL A 124 -8.00 -7.10 11.29
N ASN A 125 -9.25 -7.14 10.83
CA ASN A 125 -10.38 -7.61 11.61
C ASN A 125 -10.75 -9.02 11.13
N ILE A 126 -10.29 -10.04 11.83
CA ILE A 126 -10.52 -11.45 11.51
C ILE A 126 -12.02 -11.76 11.56
N CYS A 127 -12.44 -12.51 10.56
CA CYS A 127 -13.74 -13.05 10.25
C CYS A 127 -13.53 -14.50 9.76
#